data_AF-A0A8D8RE14-F1
#
_entry.id   AF-A0A8D8RE14-F1
#
_cell.length_a   1.000
_cell.length_b   1.000
_cell.length_c   1.000
_cell.angle_alpha   90.00
_cell.angle_beta   90.00
_cell.angle_gamma   90.00
#
_symmetry.space_group_name_H-M   'P 1'
#
loop_
_entity.id
_entity.type
_entity.pdbx_description
1 polymer ?
#
loop_
_entity_poly.entity_id
_entity_poly.type
_entity_poly.pdbx_seq_one_letter_code
_entity_poly.pdbx_strand_id
1 'polypeptide(L)'
;MEMFTNLTQAKRTYTRHKNILLQNQALLNTLANRTDLTITDLTTLTPTYDFYSEELDKLREARLYIEQNIDDDKQVTQILTDSDETHITEMQLVLLKISLLIHQLQPPIIQPTLSSASSSSEVISTNTRQVSGIKLPQIRLARFAGDYSEFNKFWSNFHALVHSQTHLSKSGKFLLGLY
;
A
#
# COMPACT_ATOMS: atom_id res chain seq x y z
N MET A 1 -5.89 11.92 19.00
CA MET A 1 -6.18 13.37 18.87
C MET A 1 -7.54 13.43 18.21
N GLU A 2 -8.58 13.88 18.90
CA GLU A 2 -9.91 13.94 18.27
C GLU A 2 -9.89 15.01 17.18
N MET A 3 -10.01 14.59 15.92
CA MET A 3 -9.96 15.48 14.75
C MET A 3 -11.21 16.39 14.66
N PHE A 4 -12.31 16.02 15.33
CA PHE A 4 -13.59 16.71 15.29
C PHE A 4 -14.11 17.02 16.69
N THR A 5 -14.60 18.25 16.86
CA THR A 5 -15.18 18.72 18.14
C THR A 5 -16.71 18.69 18.13
N ASN A 6 -17.33 18.58 16.95
CA ASN A 6 -18.77 18.49 16.78
C ASN A 6 -19.16 17.92 15.41
N LEU A 7 -20.41 17.47 15.32
CA LEU A 7 -20.98 16.83 14.13
C LEU A 7 -21.05 17.78 12.92
N THR A 8 -21.30 19.07 13.12
CA THR A 8 -21.34 20.05 12.02
C THR A 8 -19.99 20.17 11.33
N GLN A 9 -18.90 20.17 12.10
CA GLN A 9 -17.54 20.17 11.58
C GLN A 9 -17.28 18.89 10.77
N ALA A 10 -17.62 17.71 11.33
CA ALA A 10 -17.44 16.43 10.66
C ALA A 10 -18.22 16.34 9.33
N LYS A 11 -19.49 16.76 9.29
CA LYS A 11 -20.31 16.79 8.06
C LYS A 11 -19.70 17.67 6.96
N ARG A 12 -19.18 18.84 7.34
CA ARG A 12 -18.51 19.76 6.39
C ARG A 12 -17.21 19.15 5.86
N THR A 13 -16.40 18.56 6.74
CA THR A 13 -15.16 17.89 6.38
C THR A 13 -15.43 16.71 5.45
N TYR A 14 -16.39 15.84 5.79
CA TYR A 14 -16.82 14.73 4.93
C TYR A 14 -17.22 15.21 3.53
N THR A 15 -18.12 16.20 3.47
CA THR A 15 -18.60 16.73 2.18
C THR A 15 -17.45 17.32 1.35
N ARG A 16 -16.54 18.07 1.99
CA ARG A 16 -15.40 18.70 1.31
C ARG A 16 -14.47 17.65 0.70
N HIS A 17 -13.99 16.71 1.49
CA HIS A 17 -13.01 15.72 1.03
C HIS A 17 -13.61 14.76 0.02
N LYS A 18 -14.90 14.39 0.20
CA LYS A 18 -15.66 13.63 -0.79
C LYS A 18 -15.65 14.34 -2.15
N ASN A 19 -16.00 15.61 -2.17
CA ASN A 19 -16.07 16.37 -3.42
C ASN A 19 -14.69 16.51 -4.08
N ILE A 20 -13.63 16.73 -3.30
CA ILE A 20 -12.26 16.76 -3.82
C ILE A 20 -11.90 15.44 -4.51
N LEU A 21 -12.19 14.31 -3.88
CA LEU A 21 -11.88 12.99 -4.44
C LEU A 21 -12.72 12.69 -5.70
N LEU A 22 -14.03 12.94 -5.65
CA LEU A 22 -14.92 12.72 -6.79
C LEU A 22 -14.55 13.60 -8.00
N GLN A 23 -14.25 14.88 -7.77
CA GLN A 23 -13.85 15.79 -8.84
C GLN A 23 -12.57 15.33 -9.55
N ASN A 24 -11.65 14.68 -8.80
CA ASN A 24 -10.35 14.25 -9.32
C ASN A 24 -10.29 12.76 -9.68
N GLN A 25 -11.39 12.02 -9.56
CA GLN A 25 -11.46 10.58 -9.83
C GLN A 25 -11.03 10.23 -11.27
N ALA A 26 -11.46 11.00 -12.27
CA ALA A 26 -11.09 10.75 -13.65
C ALA A 26 -9.57 10.90 -13.87
N LEU A 27 -8.97 11.94 -13.27
CA LEU A 27 -7.53 12.20 -13.34
C LEU A 27 -6.74 11.09 -12.63
N LEU A 28 -7.19 10.65 -11.45
CA LEU A 28 -6.50 9.58 -10.73
C LEU A 28 -6.59 8.25 -11.49
N ASN A 29 -7.72 7.98 -12.13
CA ASN A 29 -7.88 6.80 -13.00
C ASN A 29 -6.97 6.85 -14.22
N THR A 30 -6.79 8.01 -14.86
CA THR A 30 -5.84 8.09 -15.99
C THR A 30 -4.43 7.84 -15.50
N LEU A 31 -4.00 8.46 -14.40
CA LEU A 31 -2.68 8.25 -13.80
C LEU A 31 -2.44 6.78 -13.43
N ALA A 32 -3.40 6.14 -12.78
CA ALA A 32 -3.30 4.75 -12.33
C ALA A 32 -3.20 3.71 -13.47
N ASN A 33 -3.61 4.08 -14.68
CA ASN A 33 -3.60 3.20 -15.85
C ASN A 33 -2.52 3.57 -16.87
N ARG A 34 -1.63 4.55 -16.58
CA ARG A 34 -0.51 4.88 -17.48
C ARG A 34 0.51 3.75 -17.49
N THR A 35 0.87 3.27 -18.68
CA THR A 35 1.89 2.24 -18.91
C THR A 35 3.26 2.83 -19.22
N ASP A 36 3.31 4.09 -19.68
CA ASP A 36 4.51 4.72 -20.24
C ASP A 36 5.18 5.67 -19.22
N LEU A 37 5.25 5.23 -17.95
CA LEU A 37 5.80 6.06 -16.88
C LEU A 37 7.32 5.95 -16.79
N THR A 38 7.95 7.09 -16.55
CA THR A 38 9.40 7.24 -16.40
C THR A 38 9.75 7.61 -14.95
N ILE A 39 11.02 7.46 -14.57
CA ILE A 39 11.50 7.84 -13.22
C ILE A 39 11.24 9.33 -12.93
N THR A 40 11.26 10.20 -13.95
CA THR A 40 10.92 11.62 -13.81
C THR A 40 9.47 11.85 -13.39
N ASP A 41 8.54 10.96 -13.77
CA ASP A 41 7.14 11.02 -13.33
C ASP A 41 6.98 10.70 -11.83
N LEU A 42 7.96 10.06 -11.19
CA LEU A 42 7.92 9.76 -9.75
C LEU A 42 7.84 11.04 -8.90
N THR A 43 8.49 12.11 -9.36
CA THR A 43 8.53 13.42 -8.68
C THR A 43 7.17 14.12 -8.65
N THR A 44 6.26 13.75 -9.55
CA THR A 44 4.89 14.26 -9.58
C THR A 44 3.90 13.25 -8.99
N LEU A 45 4.13 11.95 -9.21
CA LEU A 45 3.23 10.89 -8.77
C LEU A 45 3.23 10.70 -7.26
N THR A 46 4.39 10.80 -6.61
CA THR A 46 4.54 10.66 -5.14
C THR A 46 3.74 11.72 -4.37
N PRO A 47 3.95 13.04 -4.58
CA PRO A 47 3.16 14.05 -3.86
C PRO A 47 1.67 14.00 -4.21
N THR A 48 1.33 13.57 -5.43
CA THR A 48 -0.06 13.36 -5.84
C THR A 48 -0.70 12.24 -5.01
N TYR A 49 -0.02 11.09 -4.89
CA TYR A 49 -0.48 9.99 -4.04
C TYR A 49 -0.62 10.40 -2.58
N ASP A 50 0.40 11.05 -2.02
CA ASP A 50 0.40 11.47 -0.61
C ASP A 50 -0.79 12.40 -0.31
N PHE A 51 -1.02 13.39 -1.18
CA PHE A 51 -2.15 14.31 -1.06
C PHE A 51 -3.48 13.57 -1.04
N TYR A 52 -3.77 12.73 -2.05
CA TYR A 52 -5.07 12.07 -2.13
C TYR A 52 -5.25 10.94 -1.10
N SER A 53 -4.16 10.33 -0.62
CA SER A 53 -4.18 9.41 0.51
C SER A 53 -4.62 10.14 1.79
N GLU A 54 -4.03 11.31 2.06
CA GLU A 54 -4.39 12.11 3.23
C GLU A 54 -5.85 12.59 3.17
N GLU A 55 -6.33 13.00 1.99
CA GLU A 55 -7.72 13.40 1.80
C GLU A 55 -8.70 12.24 1.99
N LEU A 56 -8.32 11.02 1.59
CA LEU A 56 -9.11 9.81 1.83
C LEU A 56 -9.18 9.46 3.33
N ASP A 57 -8.07 9.62 4.05
CA ASP A 57 -8.03 9.37 5.49
C ASP A 57 -8.90 10.36 6.26
N LYS A 58 -8.82 11.67 5.94
CA LYS A 58 -9.71 12.69 6.52
C LYS A 58 -11.18 12.42 6.25
N LEU A 59 -11.51 11.94 5.05
CA LEU A 59 -12.87 11.57 4.69
C LEU A 59 -13.39 10.42 5.56
N ARG A 60 -12.57 9.37 5.76
CA ARG A 60 -12.90 8.20 6.58
C ARG A 60 -13.07 8.54 8.04
N GLU A 61 -12.18 9.37 8.59
CA GLU A 61 -12.28 9.81 9.96
C GLU A 61 -13.55 10.63 10.20
N ALA A 62 -13.88 11.56 9.28
CA ALA A 62 -15.09 12.34 9.36
C ALA A 62 -16.34 11.45 9.31
N ARG A 63 -16.33 10.44 8.44
CA ARG A 63 -17.40 9.45 8.34
C ARG A 63 -17.58 8.66 9.63
N LEU A 64 -16.51 8.11 10.18
CA LEU A 64 -16.53 7.34 11.42
C LEU A 64 -17.08 8.17 12.59
N TYR A 65 -16.70 9.45 12.66
CA TYR A 65 -17.26 10.36 13.65
C TYR A 65 -18.78 10.59 13.45
N ILE A 66 -19.23 10.76 12.19
CA ILE A 66 -20.65 10.92 11.87
C ILE A 66 -21.47 9.68 12.27
N GLU A 67 -20.99 8.49 11.93
CA GLU A 67 -21.65 7.22 12.27
C GLU A 67 -21.74 7.00 13.79
N GLN A 68 -20.72 7.44 14.54
CA GLN A 68 -20.70 7.29 16.01
C GLN A 68 -21.53 8.32 16.76
N ASN A 69 -21.83 9.47 16.15
CA ASN A 69 -22.45 10.62 16.83
C ASN A 69 -23.84 11.00 16.27
N ILE A 70 -24.39 10.22 15.34
CA ILE A 70 -25.79 10.36 14.89
C ILE A 70 -26.61 9.20 15.44
N ASP A 71 -27.65 9.52 16.21
CA ASP A 71 -28.57 8.52 16.79
C ASP A 71 -29.64 8.01 15.79
N ASP A 72 -29.80 8.66 14.64
CA ASP A 72 -30.83 8.34 13.64
C ASP A 72 -30.21 7.80 12.34
N ASP A 73 -30.34 6.49 12.13
CA ASP A 73 -29.86 5.79 10.93
C ASP A 73 -30.34 6.44 9.63
N LYS A 74 -31.54 7.02 9.59
CA LYS A 74 -32.04 7.69 8.38
C LYS A 74 -31.26 8.97 8.07
N GLN A 75 -30.83 9.69 9.11
CA GLN A 75 -29.97 10.86 8.95
C GLN A 75 -28.55 10.46 8.54
N VAL A 76 -28.05 9.31 9.01
CA VAL A 76 -26.79 8.74 8.55
C VAL A 76 -26.86 8.44 7.05
N THR A 77 -27.86 7.68 6.59
CA THR A 77 -28.03 7.34 5.16
C THR A 77 -28.23 8.57 4.27
N GLN A 78 -28.87 9.62 4.77
CA GLN A 78 -29.04 10.87 4.03
C GLN A 78 -27.70 11.60 3.79
N ILE A 79 -26.73 11.43 4.70
CA ILE A 79 -25.40 12.07 4.62
C ILE A 79 -24.39 11.15 3.91
N LEU A 80 -24.45 9.86 4.23
CA LEU A 80 -23.59 8.79 3.74
C LEU A 80 -24.41 7.90 2.81
N THR A 81 -24.42 8.22 1.53
CA THR A 81 -25.19 7.42 0.56
C THR A 81 -24.41 6.17 0.17
N ASP A 82 -25.10 5.07 -0.17
CA ASP A 82 -24.45 3.84 -0.65
C ASP A 82 -23.59 4.08 -1.91
N SER A 83 -23.96 5.07 -2.73
CA SER A 83 -23.16 5.50 -3.88
C SER A 83 -21.83 6.16 -3.46
N ASP A 84 -21.78 6.83 -2.31
CA ASP A 84 -20.52 7.40 -1.82
C ASP A 84 -19.55 6.28 -1.42
N GLU A 85 -20.08 5.17 -0.88
CA GLU A 85 -19.27 4.03 -0.46
C GLU A 85 -18.59 3.29 -1.59
N THR A 86 -19.32 3.10 -2.69
CA THR A 86 -18.73 2.52 -3.89
C THR A 86 -17.61 3.41 -4.41
N HIS A 87 -17.83 4.73 -4.47
CA HIS A 87 -16.80 5.68 -4.92
C HIS A 87 -15.58 5.75 -3.99
N ILE A 88 -15.77 5.72 -2.67
CA ILE A 88 -14.65 5.66 -1.71
C ILE A 88 -13.81 4.40 -1.92
N THR A 89 -14.48 3.26 -2.13
CA THR A 89 -13.81 1.98 -2.37
C THR A 89 -13.03 1.99 -3.69
N GLU A 90 -13.62 2.55 -4.75
CA GLU A 90 -12.94 2.77 -6.03
C GLU A 90 -11.71 3.68 -5.89
N MET A 91 -11.82 4.78 -5.15
CA MET A 91 -10.70 5.69 -4.87
C MET A 91 -9.56 5.02 -4.12
N GLN A 92 -9.88 4.16 -3.15
CA GLN A 92 -8.87 3.38 -2.47
C GLN A 92 -8.13 2.45 -3.44
N LEU A 93 -8.85 1.77 -4.35
CA LEU A 93 -8.24 0.88 -5.33
C LEU A 93 -7.32 1.66 -6.30
N VAL A 94 -7.74 2.83 -6.75
CA VAL A 94 -6.96 3.70 -7.63
C VAL A 94 -5.68 4.17 -6.95
N LEU A 95 -5.76 4.63 -5.70
CA LEU A 95 -4.57 5.04 -4.95
C LEU A 95 -3.62 3.87 -4.69
N LEU A 96 -4.15 2.66 -4.47
CA LEU A 96 -3.33 1.45 -4.33
C LEU A 96 -2.60 1.09 -5.64
N LYS A 97 -3.21 1.30 -6.81
CA LYS A 97 -2.51 1.17 -8.10
C LYS A 97 -1.40 2.21 -8.25
N ILE A 98 -1.67 3.46 -7.87
CA ILE A 98 -0.67 4.53 -7.94
C ILE A 98 0.51 4.23 -7.01
N SER A 99 0.28 3.75 -5.79
CA SER A 99 1.37 3.39 -4.87
C SER A 99 2.21 2.23 -5.41
N LEU A 100 1.59 1.27 -6.09
CA LEU A 100 2.30 0.20 -6.79
C LEU A 100 3.19 0.76 -7.91
N LEU A 101 2.69 1.69 -8.71
CA LEU A 101 3.46 2.35 -9.77
C LEU A 101 4.64 3.14 -9.20
N ILE A 102 4.43 3.90 -8.13
CA ILE A 102 5.50 4.61 -7.40
C ILE A 102 6.58 3.62 -6.98
N HIS A 103 6.20 2.50 -6.37
CA HIS A 103 7.14 1.47 -5.93
C HIS A 103 7.89 0.81 -7.10
N GLN A 104 7.24 0.62 -8.26
CA GLN A 104 7.90 0.06 -9.45
C GLN A 104 8.91 1.02 -10.08
N LEU A 105 8.68 2.33 -9.98
CA LEU A 105 9.54 3.37 -10.54
C LEU A 105 10.68 3.79 -9.60
N GLN A 106 10.60 3.47 -8.30
CA GLN A 106 11.67 3.71 -7.35
C GLN A 106 12.87 2.79 -7.64
N PRO A 107 14.09 3.33 -7.80
CA PRO A 107 15.27 2.50 -7.92
C PRO A 107 15.46 1.67 -6.63
N PRO A 108 15.94 0.43 -6.72
CA PRO A 108 16.23 -0.37 -5.54
C PRO A 108 17.25 0.39 -4.69
N ILE A 109 16.88 0.71 -3.45
CA ILE A 109 17.79 1.32 -2.48
C ILE A 109 18.89 0.30 -2.21
N ILE A 110 20.05 0.48 -2.85
CA ILE A 110 21.29 -0.22 -2.48
C ILE A 110 21.69 0.36 -1.14
N GLN A 111 21.28 -0.29 -0.04
CA GLN A 111 21.84 0.00 1.27
C GLN A 111 23.33 -0.36 1.22
N PRO A 112 24.25 0.57 1.53
CA PRO A 112 25.65 0.23 1.68
C PRO A 112 25.78 -0.68 2.89
N THR A 113 25.95 -1.98 2.68
CA THR A 113 26.38 -2.90 3.72
C THR A 113 27.80 -2.48 4.10
N LEU A 114 27.94 -1.79 5.23
CA LEU A 114 29.20 -1.54 5.90
C LEU A 114 29.86 -2.89 6.22
N SER A 115 30.64 -3.39 5.27
CA SER A 115 31.56 -4.49 5.50
C SER A 115 32.87 -3.88 5.99
N SER A 116 33.00 -3.84 7.31
CA SER A 116 34.29 -3.71 7.98
C SER A 116 35.08 -4.99 7.74
N ALA A 117 36.09 -4.91 6.86
CA ALA A 117 37.31 -5.71 6.94
C ALA A 117 38.38 -5.05 6.07
N SER A 118 39.52 -4.79 6.69
CA SER A 118 40.64 -4.00 6.22
C SER A 118 41.56 -4.72 5.22
N SER A 119 42.32 -3.88 4.51
CA SER A 119 43.68 -4.06 3.96
C SER A 119 43.91 -4.82 2.65
N SER A 120 44.15 -4.01 1.61
CA SER A 120 45.36 -3.99 0.75
C SER A 120 45.32 -4.55 -0.67
N SER A 121 45.73 -3.64 -1.57
CA SER A 121 46.35 -3.81 -2.88
C SER A 121 45.47 -3.83 -4.14
N GLU A 122 45.88 -2.95 -5.04
CA GLU A 122 45.45 -2.60 -6.39
C GLU A 122 45.19 -3.81 -7.32
N VAL A 123 44.28 -3.67 -8.28
CA VAL A 123 44.52 -3.55 -9.75
C VAL A 123 43.18 -3.73 -10.49
N ILE A 124 42.95 -2.88 -11.48
CA ILE A 124 41.83 -2.85 -12.43
C ILE A 124 41.70 -4.18 -13.19
N SER A 125 40.49 -4.77 -13.30
CA SER A 125 39.96 -5.32 -14.56
C SER A 125 38.55 -5.91 -14.42
N THR A 126 37.75 -5.59 -15.44
CA THR A 126 36.49 -6.18 -15.90
C THR A 126 36.32 -7.67 -15.61
N ASN A 127 35.24 -8.07 -14.92
CA ASN A 127 34.37 -9.15 -15.43
C ASN A 127 33.02 -9.25 -14.69
N THR A 128 32.02 -9.61 -15.48
CA THR A 128 30.70 -10.12 -15.10
C THR A 128 30.70 -11.05 -13.87
N ARG A 129 29.79 -10.82 -12.93
CA ARG A 129 29.36 -11.85 -11.96
C ARG A 129 27.85 -11.93 -11.92
N GLN A 130 27.34 -12.93 -12.64
CA GLN A 130 26.10 -13.60 -12.29
C GLN A 130 26.13 -13.97 -10.81
N VAL A 131 25.14 -13.53 -10.04
CA VAL A 131 24.90 -14.07 -8.70
C VAL A 131 24.08 -15.34 -8.87
N SER A 132 24.75 -16.39 -9.31
CA SER A 132 24.25 -17.77 -9.24
C SER A 132 24.53 -18.33 -7.85
N GLY A 133 23.49 -18.77 -7.15
CA GLY A 133 23.63 -19.81 -6.13
C GLY A 133 23.39 -19.40 -4.68
N ILE A 134 22.18 -18.97 -4.35
CA ILE A 134 21.62 -19.25 -3.01
C ILE A 134 20.54 -20.30 -3.25
N LYS A 135 20.86 -21.58 -3.06
CA LYS A 135 19.84 -22.64 -2.98
C LYS A 135 19.21 -22.54 -1.59
N LEU A 136 17.99 -22.00 -1.53
CA LEU A 136 17.22 -21.97 -0.29
C LEU A 136 16.67 -23.36 0.05
N PRO A 137 16.49 -23.68 1.35
CA PRO A 137 15.78 -24.88 1.76
C PRO A 137 14.37 -24.84 1.17
N GLN A 138 13.96 -25.92 0.53
CA GLN A 138 12.64 -26.05 -0.09
C GLN A 138 11.58 -26.11 1.02
N ILE A 139 11.00 -24.98 1.37
CA ILE A 139 9.94 -24.89 2.39
C ILE A 139 8.67 -25.47 1.76
N ARG A 140 8.25 -26.66 2.21
CA ARG A 140 6.97 -27.25 1.80
C ARG A 140 5.84 -26.59 2.58
N LEU A 141 5.26 -25.54 2.02
CA LEU A 141 4.02 -24.95 2.53
C LEU A 141 2.88 -25.96 2.38
N ALA A 142 2.13 -26.16 3.47
CA ALA A 142 0.90 -26.94 3.40
C ALA A 142 -0.12 -26.19 2.55
N ARG A 143 -0.64 -26.84 1.51
CA ARG A 143 -1.63 -26.24 0.61
C ARG A 143 -2.95 -26.09 1.36
N PHE A 144 -3.48 -24.87 1.43
CA PHE A 144 -4.78 -24.61 2.06
C PHE A 144 -5.89 -25.25 1.22
N ALA A 145 -6.69 -26.11 1.85
CA ALA A 145 -7.77 -26.84 1.17
C ALA A 145 -9.09 -26.06 1.08
N GLY A 146 -9.14 -24.84 1.64
CA GLY A 146 -10.36 -24.02 1.66
C GLY A 146 -11.27 -24.27 2.86
N ASP A 147 -10.86 -25.07 3.84
CA ASP A 147 -11.60 -25.29 5.09
C ASP A 147 -11.34 -24.15 6.09
N TYR A 148 -12.39 -23.39 6.42
CA TYR A 148 -12.32 -22.28 7.37
C TYR A 148 -11.87 -22.68 8.78
N SER A 149 -12.14 -23.92 9.20
CA SER A 149 -11.71 -24.42 10.51
C SER A 149 -10.18 -24.59 10.62
N GLU A 150 -9.51 -24.77 9.48
CA GLU A 150 -8.06 -24.93 9.39
C GLU A 150 -7.34 -23.63 9.06
N PHE A 151 -8.07 -22.55 8.74
CA PHE A 151 -7.51 -21.27 8.32
C PHE A 151 -6.53 -20.69 9.33
N ASN A 152 -6.87 -20.71 10.62
CA ASN A 152 -5.98 -20.18 11.66
C ASN A 152 -4.66 -20.97 11.74
N LYS A 153 -4.71 -22.30 11.62
CA LYS A 153 -3.51 -23.16 11.63
C LYS A 153 -2.66 -22.93 10.38
N PHE A 154 -3.30 -22.82 9.23
CA PHE A 154 -2.64 -22.47 7.97
C PHE A 154 -1.97 -21.10 8.06
N TRP A 155 -2.70 -20.08 8.54
CA TRP A 155 -2.20 -18.71 8.64
C TRP A 155 -1.04 -18.58 9.62
N SER A 156 -1.08 -19.26 10.77
CA SER A 156 0.05 -19.27 11.70
C SER A 156 1.32 -19.88 11.10
N ASN A 157 1.19 -20.98 10.34
CA ASN A 157 2.31 -21.61 9.65
C ASN A 157 2.85 -20.75 8.51
N PHE A 158 1.96 -20.17 7.70
CA PHE A 158 2.33 -19.23 6.65
C PHE A 158 3.04 -18.00 7.23
N HIS A 159 2.50 -17.43 8.30
CA HIS A 159 3.08 -16.27 8.97
C HIS A 159 4.48 -16.58 9.53
N ALA A 160 4.69 -17.73 10.16
CA ALA A 160 5.98 -18.14 10.71
C ALA A 160 7.05 -18.45 9.64
N LEU A 161 6.65 -19.00 8.50
CA LEU A 161 7.58 -19.44 7.46
C LEU A 161 7.90 -18.34 6.44
N VAL A 162 6.92 -17.49 6.13
CA VAL A 162 7.03 -16.46 5.10
C VAL A 162 7.12 -15.07 5.73
N HIS A 163 6.21 -14.76 6.65
CA HIS A 163 5.99 -13.38 7.09
C HIS A 163 7.00 -12.93 8.15
N SER A 164 7.31 -13.76 9.15
CA SER A 164 8.24 -13.45 10.25
C SER A 164 9.72 -13.53 9.87
N GLN A 165 10.06 -13.99 8.66
CA GLN A 165 11.45 -14.03 8.22
C GLN A 165 11.90 -12.61 7.82
N THR A 166 12.34 -11.82 8.79
CA THR A 166 12.76 -10.41 8.64
C THR A 166 14.11 -10.25 7.94
N HIS A 167 14.89 -11.33 7.83
CA HIS A 167 16.17 -11.37 7.12
C HIS A 167 16.01 -11.35 5.58
N LEU A 168 14.80 -11.56 5.06
CA LEU A 168 14.50 -11.49 3.63
C LEU A 168 13.66 -10.24 3.35
N SER A 169 14.14 -9.38 2.45
CA SER A 169 13.36 -8.22 1.96
C SER A 169 12.06 -8.69 1.32
N LYS A 170 11.01 -7.84 1.32
CA LYS A 170 9.70 -8.16 0.72
C LYS A 170 9.84 -8.58 -0.76
N SER A 171 10.74 -7.93 -1.49
CA SER A 171 11.12 -8.26 -2.87
C SER A 171 11.84 -9.61 -2.99
N GLY A 172 12.68 -9.97 -2.01
CA GLY A 172 13.25 -11.30 -1.89
C GLY A 172 12.17 -12.38 -1.73
N LYS A 173 11.19 -12.19 -0.85
CA LYS A 173 10.11 -13.17 -0.61
C LYS A 173 9.26 -13.43 -1.87
N PHE A 174 9.04 -12.40 -2.68
CA PHE A 174 8.30 -12.50 -3.95
C PHE A 174 9.10 -13.23 -5.04
N LEU A 175 10.38 -12.92 -5.21
CA LEU A 175 11.27 -13.62 -6.15
C LEU A 175 11.53 -15.08 -5.73
N LEU A 176 11.33 -15.41 -4.45
CA LEU A 176 11.53 -16.73 -3.87
C LEU A 176 10.28 -17.61 -3.85
N GLY A 177 9.14 -17.14 -4.38
CA GLY A 177 7.93 -17.96 -4.53
C GLY A 177 7.29 -18.39 -3.19
N LEU A 178 7.44 -17.58 -2.14
CA LEU A 178 6.86 -17.83 -0.82
C LEU A 178 5.42 -17.27 -0.69
N TYR A 179 4.62 -17.33 -1.75
CA TYR A 179 3.19 -17.02 -1.75
C TYR A 179 2.39 -18.22 -2.24
#